data_AF-A0A832VT26-F1
#
_entry.id   AF-A0A832VT26-F1
#
_cell.length_a   1.000
_cell.length_b   1.000
_cell.length_c   1.000
_cell.angle_alpha   90.00
_cell.angle_beta   90.00
_cell.angle_gamma   90.00
#
_symmetry.space_group_name_H-M   'P 1'
#
loop_
_entity.id
_entity.type
_entity.pdbx_description
1 polymer ?
#
loop_
_entity_poly.entity_id
_entity_poly.type
_entity_poly.pdbx_seq_one_letter_code
_entity_poly.pdbx_strand_id
1 'polypeptide(L)'
;MDVVELEEALTRSKDHGGLDPVVSHLASRRRADLRRMSHLNPLSAFPIIHYLESKVLEVQNLRLLVRGKAVGLSEEVIEAHMAF
;
A
#
# COMPACT_ATOMS: atom_id res chain seq x y z
N MET A 1 17.91 -4.85 4.39
CA MET A 1 16.83 -5.08 3.41
C MET A 1 15.95 -3.84 3.31
N ASP A 2 15.30 -3.40 4.39
CA ASP A 2 14.44 -2.18 4.43
C ASP A 2 15.13 -0.89 3.93
N VAL A 3 16.39 -0.66 4.32
CA VAL A 3 17.15 0.54 3.90
C VAL A 3 17.48 0.51 2.40
N VAL A 4 17.75 -0.67 1.84
CA VAL A 4 18.09 -0.83 0.41
C VAL A 4 16.86 -0.56 -0.46
N GLU A 5 15.71 -1.13 -0.09
CA GLU A 5 14.45 -0.89 -0.80
C GLU A 5 14.01 0.59 -0.72
N LEU A 6 14.27 1.27 0.41
CA LEU A 6 14.04 2.70 0.53
C LEU A 6 14.98 3.53 -0.36
N GLU A 7 16.27 3.18 -0.44
CA GLU A 7 17.24 3.82 -1.34
C GLU A 7 16.84 3.65 -2.83
N GLU A 8 16.35 2.48 -3.20
CA GLU A 8 15.82 2.22 -4.54
C GLU A 8 14.55 3.05 -4.83
N ALA A 9 13.64 3.15 -3.86
CA ALA A 9 12.45 4.01 -3.98
C ALA A 9 12.82 5.49 -4.11
N LEU A 10 13.83 5.95 -3.37
CA LEU A 10 14.37 7.32 -3.47
C LEU A 10 15.02 7.58 -4.82
N THR A 11 15.71 6.60 -5.39
CA THR A 11 16.31 6.70 -6.72
C THR A 11 15.24 6.83 -7.80
N ARG A 12 14.23 5.94 -7.80
CA ARG A 12 13.09 6.02 -8.74
C ARG A 12 12.31 7.34 -8.62
N SER A 13 12.16 7.85 -7.40
CA SER A 13 11.49 9.12 -7.13
C SER A 13 12.22 10.32 -7.76
N LYS A 14 13.56 10.31 -7.73
CA LYS A 14 14.39 11.34 -8.40
C LYS A 14 14.24 11.30 -9.92
N ASP A 15 14.14 10.10 -10.49
CA ASP A 15 14.06 9.92 -11.95
C ASP A 15 12.71 10.34 -12.54
N HIS A 16 11.61 10.07 -11.82
CA HIS A 16 10.24 10.24 -12.36
C HIS A 16 9.54 11.51 -11.90
N GLY A 17 10.17 12.34 -11.06
CA GLY A 17 9.61 13.62 -10.63
C GLY A 17 8.35 13.46 -9.78
N GLY A 18 8.44 12.67 -8.70
CA GLY A 18 7.33 12.45 -7.77
C GLY A 18 7.73 11.57 -6.59
N LEU A 19 6.97 11.61 -5.49
CA LEU A 19 7.29 10.87 -4.26
C LEU A 19 6.54 9.53 -4.15
N ASP A 20 5.71 9.18 -5.14
CA ASP A 20 4.90 7.96 -5.16
C ASP A 20 5.68 6.68 -4.84
N PRO A 21 6.89 6.44 -5.37
CA PRO A 21 7.66 5.25 -5.02
C PRO A 21 8.00 5.18 -3.53
N VAL A 22 8.35 6.32 -2.93
CA VAL A 22 8.72 6.42 -1.51
C VAL A 22 7.47 6.28 -0.62
N VAL A 23 6.38 6.95 -0.98
CA VAL A 23 5.11 6.86 -0.26
C VAL A 23 4.59 5.43 -0.27
N SER A 24 4.65 4.77 -1.43
CA SER A 24 4.23 3.38 -1.58
C SER A 24 5.08 2.43 -0.72
N HIS A 25 6.41 2.63 -0.71
CA HIS A 25 7.33 1.86 0.15
C HIS A 25 6.96 2.00 1.64
N LEU A 26 6.84 3.24 2.12
CA LEU A 26 6.52 3.51 3.52
C LEU A 26 5.13 3.00 3.92
N ALA A 27 4.15 3.10 3.02
CA ALA A 27 2.81 2.58 3.25
C ALA A 27 2.83 1.05 3.39
N SER A 28 3.53 0.34 2.50
CA SER A 28 3.69 -1.13 2.59
C SER A 28 4.41 -1.54 3.87
N ARG A 29 5.47 -0.82 4.25
CA ARG A 29 6.20 -1.07 5.50
C ARG A 29 5.32 -0.88 6.73
N ARG A 30 4.52 0.20 6.77
CA ARG A 30 3.55 0.47 7.83
C ARG A 30 2.52 -0.66 7.95
N ARG A 31 2.00 -1.17 6.84
CA ARG A 31 1.04 -2.30 6.83
C ARG A 31 1.65 -3.57 7.41
N ALA A 32 2.89 -3.87 7.05
CA ALA A 32 3.62 -5.01 7.61
C ALA A 32 3.77 -4.88 9.14
N ASP A 33 4.08 -3.69 9.66
CA ASP A 33 4.14 -3.44 11.10
C ASP A 33 2.78 -3.59 11.78
N LEU A 34 1.72 -2.99 11.25
CA LEU A 34 0.38 -3.09 11.82
C LEU A 34 -0.09 -4.55 11.92
N ARG A 35 0.14 -5.33 10.85
CA ARG A 35 -0.16 -6.77 10.82
C ARG A 35 0.63 -7.53 11.89
N ARG A 36 1.93 -7.26 11.99
CA ARG A 36 2.81 -7.88 13.00
C ARG A 36 2.36 -7.53 14.42
N MET A 37 2.07 -6.25 14.69
CA MET A 37 1.63 -5.78 16.01
C MET A 37 0.27 -6.38 16.40
N SER A 38 -0.66 -6.51 15.45
CA SER A 38 -1.94 -7.19 15.64
C SER A 38 -1.76 -8.63 16.10
N HIS A 39 -0.86 -9.40 15.46
CA HIS A 39 -0.59 -10.79 15.85
C HIS A 39 0.17 -10.91 17.17
N LEU A 40 1.09 -9.99 17.47
CA LEU A 40 1.84 -9.99 18.73
C LEU A 40 0.97 -9.62 19.94
N ASN A 41 -0.07 -8.81 19.74
CA ASN A 41 -0.89 -8.26 20.82
C ASN A 41 -2.41 -8.43 20.53
N PRO A 42 -2.92 -9.66 20.46
CA PRO A 42 -4.28 -9.94 19.98
C PRO A 42 -5.39 -9.45 20.92
N LEU A 43 -5.11 -9.20 22.20
CA LEU A 43 -6.09 -8.71 23.18
C LEU A 43 -5.95 -7.20 23.47
N SER A 44 -5.34 -6.45 22.54
CA SER A 44 -5.14 -5.00 22.62
C SER A 44 -5.97 -4.26 21.56
N ALA A 45 -5.74 -2.96 21.39
CA ALA A 45 -6.34 -2.18 20.30
C ALA A 45 -5.72 -2.50 18.91
N PHE A 46 -4.55 -3.13 18.84
CA PHE A 46 -3.82 -3.32 17.58
C PHE A 46 -4.59 -4.10 16.51
N PRO A 47 -5.34 -5.18 16.81
CA PRO A 47 -6.14 -5.87 15.81
C PRO A 47 -7.22 -5.00 15.18
N ILE A 48 -7.87 -4.13 15.97
CA ILE A 48 -8.87 -3.20 15.44
C ILE A 48 -8.20 -2.14 14.56
N ILE A 49 -7.04 -1.61 14.97
CA ILE A 49 -6.28 -0.64 14.17
C ILE A 49 -5.84 -1.24 12.83
N HIS A 50 -5.30 -2.46 12.86
CA HIS A 50 -4.90 -3.19 11.65
C HIS A 50 -6.09 -3.47 10.74
N TYR A 51 -7.22 -3.90 11.30
CA TYR A 51 -8.46 -4.13 10.54
C TYR A 51 -8.96 -2.85 9.87
N LEU A 52 -8.98 -1.73 10.58
CA LEU A 52 -9.42 -0.44 10.03
C LEU A 52 -8.52 0.01 8.87
N GLU A 53 -7.21 -0.11 9.01
CA GLU A 53 -6.28 0.21 7.91
C GLU A 53 -6.50 -0.71 6.70
N SER A 54 -6.68 -2.01 6.93
CA SER A 54 -6.99 -2.98 5.87
C SER A 54 -8.30 -2.64 5.16
N LYS A 55 -9.32 -2.18 5.88
CA LYS A 55 -10.60 -1.75 5.29
C LYS A 55 -10.50 -0.46 4.50
N VAL A 56 -9.66 0.48 4.91
CA VAL A 56 -9.38 1.69 4.11
C VAL A 56 -8.72 1.30 2.79
N LEU A 57 -7.72 0.41 2.81
CA LEU A 57 -7.05 -0.09 1.61
C LEU A 57 -8.02 -0.84 0.68
N GLU A 58 -8.88 -1.71 1.23
CA GLU A 58 -9.88 -2.44 0.46
C GLU A 58 -10.81 -1.49 -0.30
N VAL A 59 -11.35 -0.46 0.37
CA VAL A 59 -12.22 0.54 -0.28
C VAL A 59 -11.48 1.34 -1.35
N GLN A 60 -10.20 1.67 -1.13
CA GLN A 60 -9.37 2.36 -2.12
C GLN A 60 -9.17 1.48 -3.37
N ASN A 61 -8.82 0.21 -3.18
CA ASN A 61 -8.64 -0.76 -4.25
C ASN A 61 -9.94 -0.99 -5.03
N LEU A 62 -11.08 -1.17 -4.36
CA LEU A 62 -12.38 -1.29 -5.01
C LEU A 62 -12.73 -0.05 -5.83
N ARG A 63 -12.45 1.14 -5.30
CA ARG A 63 -12.67 2.41 -6.01
C ARG A 63 -11.79 2.49 -7.26
N LEU A 64 -10.52 2.10 -7.17
CA LEU A 64 -9.58 2.10 -8.29
C LEU A 64 -10.04 1.12 -9.37
N LEU A 65 -10.39 -0.11 -8.98
CA LEU A 65 -10.93 -1.13 -9.88
C LEU A 65 -12.17 -0.65 -10.63
N VAL A 66 -13.17 -0.13 -9.91
CA VAL A 66 -14.42 0.36 -10.52
C VAL A 66 -14.14 1.50 -11.51
N ARG A 67 -13.28 2.47 -11.14
CA ARG A 67 -12.94 3.59 -12.03
C ARG A 67 -12.17 3.14 -13.26
N GLY A 68 -11.18 2.27 -13.08
CA GLY A 68 -10.37 1.74 -14.18
C GLY A 68 -11.22 0.96 -15.18
N LYS A 69 -12.10 0.08 -14.69
CA LYS A 69 -13.05 -0.66 -15.54
C LYS A 69 -14.04 0.27 -16.24
N ALA A 70 -14.54 1.32 -15.57
CA ALA A 70 -15.48 2.28 -16.16
C ALA A 70 -14.91 3.08 -17.36
N VAL A 71 -13.59 3.28 -17.41
CA VAL A 71 -12.92 3.98 -18.52
C VAL A 71 -12.20 3.02 -19.48
N GLY A 72 -12.40 1.70 -19.31
CA GLY A 72 -11.86 0.68 -20.21
C GLY A 72 -10.35 0.41 -20.08
N LEU A 73 -9.75 0.66 -18.91
CA LEU A 73 -8.36 0.26 -18.67
C LEU A 73 -8.21 -1.27 -18.71
N SER A 74 -7.05 -1.74 -19.18
CA SER A 74 -6.71 -3.15 -19.15
C SER A 74 -6.50 -3.63 -17.71
N GLU A 75 -6.62 -4.94 -17.49
CA GLU A 75 -6.47 -5.54 -16.16
C GLU A 75 -5.05 -5.32 -15.62
N GLU A 76 -4.04 -5.44 -16.47
CA GLU A 76 -2.64 -5.23 -16.11
C GLU A 76 -2.38 -3.81 -15.61
N VAL A 77 -2.99 -2.80 -16.26
CA VAL A 77 -2.85 -1.40 -15.83
C VAL A 77 -3.53 -1.17 -14.48
N ILE A 78 -4.70 -1.75 -14.26
CA ILE A 78 -5.43 -1.63 -12.99
C ILE A 78 -4.63 -2.29 -11.86
N GLU A 79 -4.18 -3.52 -12.06
CA GLU A 79 -3.43 -4.31 -11.07
C GLU A 79 -2.10 -3.64 -10.69
N ALA A 80 -1.40 -3.04 -11.65
CA ALA A 80 -0.14 -2.32 -11.39
C ALA A 80 -0.29 -1.13 -10.42
N HIS A 81 -1.51 -0.61 -10.25
CA HIS A 81 -1.81 0.51 -9.34
C HIS A 81 -2.55 0.09 -8.07
N MET A 82 -2.84 -1.19 -7.88
CA MET A 82 -3.41 -1.71 -6.64
C MET A 82 -2.32 -1.91 -5.58
N ALA A 83 -2.67 -1.68 -4.32
CA ALA A 83 -1.77 -1.94 -3.19
C ALA A 83 -2.23 -3.17 -2.39
N PHE A 84 -1.27 -3.94 -1.87
CA PHE A 84 -1.50 -5.22 -1.17
C PHE A 84 -0.79 -5.27 0.20
#